data_AF-A0A329RHC9-F1
#
_entry.id   AF-A0A329RHC9-F1
#
_cell.length_a   1.000
_cell.length_b   1.000
_cell.length_c   1.000
_cell.angle_alpha   90.00
_cell.angle_beta   90.00
_cell.angle_gamma   90.00
#
_symmetry.space_group_name_H-M   'P 1'
#
loop_
_entity.id
_entity.type
_entity.pdbx_description
1 polymer ?
#
loop_
_entity_poly.entity_id
_entity_poly.type
_entity_poly.pdbx_seq_one_letter_code
_entity_poly.pdbx_strand_id
1 'polypeptide(L)'
;MSNVLVATPRSTSKFTPEQIACFYFKPFITEDGDPTGLQICKASGKTRKHVPKSGFTNLVSHVRSDHGNIEVEMEAASNAATGTLLPWMRQKASNRHAWLEWVVKGTSLSPSWRWSRQGAAASETDRTREW
;
A
#
# COMPACT_ATOMS: atom_id res chain seq x y z
N MET A 1 -49.89 -21.18 10.83
CA MET A 1 -49.12 -20.17 11.57
C MET A 1 -47.99 -19.71 10.67
N SER A 2 -48.10 -18.50 10.12
CA SER A 2 -47.17 -17.98 9.11
C SER A 2 -45.90 -17.49 9.79
N ASN A 3 -44.78 -18.16 9.53
CA ASN A 3 -43.49 -17.78 10.11
C ASN A 3 -42.94 -16.58 9.33
N VAL A 4 -43.11 -15.39 9.89
CA VAL A 4 -42.55 -14.14 9.34
C VAL A 4 -41.04 -14.22 9.49
N LEU A 5 -40.35 -14.50 8.38
CA LEU A 5 -38.90 -14.38 8.30
C LEU A 5 -38.56 -12.89 8.37
N VAL A 6 -38.29 -12.40 9.59
CA VAL A 6 -37.75 -11.07 9.82
C VAL A 6 -36.37 -11.02 9.18
N ALA A 7 -36.26 -10.37 8.02
CA ALA A 7 -34.99 -10.07 7.40
C ALA A 7 -34.25 -9.05 8.27
N THR A 8 -33.23 -9.49 9.01
CA THR A 8 -32.34 -8.62 9.74
C THR A 8 -31.71 -7.60 8.78
N PRO A 9 -31.73 -6.28 9.09
CA PRO A 9 -31.14 -5.28 8.21
C PRO A 9 -29.65 -5.60 8.05
N ARG A 10 -29.23 -5.85 6.81
CA ARG A 10 -27.83 -6.02 6.46
C ARG A 10 -27.14 -4.68 6.68
N SER A 11 -26.47 -4.53 7.82
CA SER A 11 -25.66 -3.34 8.13
C SER A 11 -24.74 -3.07 6.94
N THR A 12 -24.93 -1.93 6.27
CA THR A 12 -24.11 -1.47 5.15
C THR A 12 -22.77 -0.96 5.69
N SER A 13 -21.96 -1.89 6.22
CA SER A 13 -20.59 -1.64 6.67
C SER A 13 -19.73 -1.32 5.46
N LYS A 14 -18.88 -0.27 5.53
CA LYS A 14 -17.96 0.08 4.42
C LYS A 14 -17.00 -1.05 4.07
N PHE A 15 -16.64 -1.86 5.05
CA PHE A 15 -15.75 -3.01 4.89
C PHE A 15 -16.52 -4.33 5.01
N THR A 16 -16.11 -5.32 4.22
CA THR A 16 -16.68 -6.67 4.31
C THR A 16 -16.23 -7.36 5.60
N PRO A 17 -17.00 -8.34 6.11
CA PRO A 17 -16.61 -9.16 7.25
C PRO A 17 -15.22 -9.79 7.11
N GLU A 18 -14.85 -10.18 5.89
CA GLU A 18 -13.55 -10.73 5.56
C GLU A 18 -12.43 -9.68 5.66
N GLN A 19 -12.63 -8.49 5.08
CA GLN A 19 -11.68 -7.39 5.18
C GLN A 19 -11.39 -7.02 6.64
N ILE A 20 -12.43 -6.92 7.46
CA ILE A 20 -12.31 -6.64 8.90
C ILE A 20 -11.50 -7.75 9.59
N ALA A 21 -11.82 -9.02 9.31
CA ALA A 21 -11.11 -10.14 9.91
C ALA A 21 -9.62 -10.16 9.53
N CYS A 22 -9.28 -10.01 8.26
CA CYS A 22 -7.89 -10.00 7.78
C CYS A 22 -7.10 -8.81 8.33
N PHE A 23 -7.76 -7.67 8.54
CA PHE A 23 -7.14 -6.49 9.13
C PHE A 23 -6.76 -6.72 10.60
N TYR A 24 -7.72 -7.16 11.42
CA TYR A 24 -7.51 -7.30 12.87
C TYR A 24 -6.84 -8.59 13.31
N PHE A 25 -6.88 -9.65 12.51
CA PHE A 25 -6.38 -10.96 12.92
C PHE A 25 -5.17 -11.41 12.11
N LYS A 26 -4.34 -12.24 12.75
CA LYS A 26 -3.30 -13.04 12.10
C LYS A 26 -3.51 -14.52 12.45
N PRO A 27 -3.19 -15.45 11.53
CA PRO A 27 -3.19 -16.87 11.86
C PRO A 27 -2.27 -17.14 13.04
N PHE A 28 -2.71 -17.97 13.98
CA PHE A 28 -1.83 -18.56 14.96
C PHE A 28 -1.11 -19.74 14.29
N ILE A 29 0.22 -19.66 14.31
CA ILE A 29 1.12 -20.65 13.72
C ILE A 29 1.92 -21.21 14.90
N THR A 30 1.94 -22.54 15.03
CA THR A 30 2.79 -23.22 16.02
C THR A 30 4.27 -23.09 15.65
N GLU A 31 5.17 -23.48 16.57
CA GLU A 31 6.61 -23.45 16.29
C GLU A 31 7.00 -24.30 15.07
N ASP A 32 6.22 -25.35 14.80
CA ASP A 32 6.37 -26.24 13.65
C ASP A 32 5.87 -25.64 12.32
N GLY A 33 5.26 -24.45 12.34
CA GLY A 33 4.74 -23.78 11.14
C GLY A 33 3.30 -24.15 10.77
N ASP A 34 2.64 -25.00 11.56
CA ASP A 34 1.30 -25.49 11.25
C ASP A 34 0.19 -24.50 11.68
N PRO A 35 -0.77 -24.17 10.78
CA PRO A 35 -1.89 -23.30 11.12
C PRO A 35 -2.90 -24.05 12.01
N THR A 36 -3.05 -23.61 13.26
CA THR A 36 -3.87 -24.30 14.28
C THR A 36 -5.39 -24.13 14.10
N GLY A 37 -5.84 -23.43 13.05
CA GLY A 37 -7.24 -23.00 12.89
C GLY A 37 -7.67 -21.92 13.91
N LEU A 38 -6.70 -21.32 14.58
CA LEU A 38 -6.86 -20.20 15.51
C LEU A 38 -6.35 -18.91 14.85
N GLN A 39 -6.98 -17.81 15.20
CA GLN A 39 -6.66 -16.46 14.77
C GLN A 39 -6.41 -15.61 16.02
N ILE A 40 -5.36 -14.81 16.03
CA ILE A 40 -5.04 -13.90 17.14
C ILE A 40 -5.36 -12.47 16.72
N CYS A 41 -6.13 -11.77 17.54
CA CYS A 41 -6.36 -10.34 17.35
C CYS A 41 -5.07 -9.57 17.60
N LYS A 42 -4.62 -8.77 16.62
CA LYS A 42 -3.39 -7.98 16.69
C LYS A 42 -3.47 -6.86 17.73
N ALA A 43 -4.66 -6.31 17.94
CA ALA A 43 -4.88 -5.20 18.86
C ALA A 43 -5.07 -5.67 20.32
N SER A 44 -5.77 -6.78 20.55
CA SER A 44 -6.09 -7.27 21.91
C SER A 44 -5.31 -8.50 22.35
N GLY A 45 -4.61 -9.20 21.44
CA GLY A 45 -3.94 -10.47 21.71
C GLY A 45 -4.86 -11.66 21.93
N LYS A 46 -6.19 -11.47 21.91
CA LYS A 46 -7.15 -12.56 22.16
C LYS A 46 -7.22 -13.53 20.99
N THR A 47 -7.16 -14.82 21.32
CA THR A 47 -7.28 -15.91 20.34
C THR A 47 -8.74 -16.27 20.09
N ARG A 48 -9.11 -16.46 18.82
CA ARG A 48 -10.44 -16.85 18.35
C ARG A 48 -10.33 -18.00 17.36
N LYS A 49 -11.28 -18.93 17.41
CA LYS A 49 -11.37 -20.02 16.44
C LYS A 49 -11.87 -19.51 15.10
N HIS A 50 -11.22 -19.92 14.01
CA HIS A 50 -11.66 -19.68 12.65
C HIS A 50 -11.83 -21.01 11.92
N VAL A 51 -13.08 -21.32 11.57
CA VAL A 51 -13.41 -22.52 10.81
C VAL A 51 -13.54 -22.13 9.34
N PRO A 52 -12.76 -22.72 8.40
CA PRO A 52 -12.71 -22.34 6.98
C PRO A 52 -14.03 -22.33 6.19
N LYS A 53 -15.15 -22.70 6.81
CA LYS A 53 -16.50 -22.73 6.21
C LYS A 53 -17.59 -22.05 7.05
N SER A 54 -17.24 -21.55 8.25
CA SER A 54 -18.22 -20.94 9.17
C SER A 54 -18.39 -19.43 8.95
N GLY A 55 -17.61 -18.82 8.05
CA GLY A 55 -17.56 -17.39 7.84
C GLY A 55 -16.87 -16.61 8.98
N PHE A 56 -16.82 -15.28 8.84
CA PHE A 56 -16.05 -14.38 9.70
C PHE A 56 -16.85 -13.78 10.86
N THR A 57 -18.10 -14.21 11.08
CA THR A 57 -19.02 -13.58 12.04
C THR A 57 -18.50 -13.58 13.48
N ASN A 58 -17.88 -14.67 13.94
CA ASN A 58 -17.24 -14.76 15.27
C ASN A 58 -16.12 -13.71 15.45
N LEU A 59 -15.27 -13.58 14.44
CA LEU A 59 -14.13 -12.65 14.45
C LEU A 59 -14.65 -11.20 14.43
N VAL A 60 -15.60 -10.91 13.55
CA VAL A 60 -16.19 -9.57 13.40
C VAL A 60 -17.01 -9.16 14.62
N SER A 61 -17.70 -10.11 15.27
CA SER A 61 -18.40 -9.84 16.53
C SER A 61 -17.43 -9.41 17.64
N HIS A 62 -16.26 -10.06 17.75
CA HIS A 62 -15.22 -9.64 18.69
C HIS A 62 -14.70 -8.24 18.36
N VAL A 63 -14.43 -7.96 17.09
CA VAL A 63 -13.90 -6.64 16.70
C VAL A 63 -14.93 -5.54 17.04
N ARG A 64 -16.21 -5.77 16.76
CA ARG A 64 -17.27 -4.79 17.07
C ARG A 64 -17.51 -4.59 18.57
N SER A 65 -17.26 -5.60 19.41
CA SER A 65 -17.41 -5.46 20.86
C SER A 65 -16.19 -4.83 21.52
N ASP A 66 -14.99 -5.14 21.04
CA ASP A 66 -13.73 -4.79 21.72
C ASP A 66 -13.01 -3.59 21.06
N HIS A 67 -13.41 -3.20 19.84
CA HIS A 67 -12.79 -2.11 19.07
C HIS A 67 -13.86 -1.13 18.55
N GLY A 68 -13.86 0.10 19.06
CA GLY A 68 -14.90 1.10 18.78
C GLY A 68 -14.76 1.84 17.44
N ASN A 69 -13.55 1.89 16.86
CA ASN A 69 -13.22 2.75 15.71
C ASN A 69 -12.73 1.99 14.47
N ILE A 70 -13.37 0.86 14.17
CA ILE A 70 -13.01 -0.06 13.06
C ILE A 70 -12.85 0.67 11.73
N GLU A 71 -13.84 1.48 11.33
CA GLU A 71 -13.81 2.13 10.02
C GLU A 71 -12.69 3.18 9.92
N VAL A 72 -12.46 3.95 10.98
CA VAL A 72 -11.43 5.00 11.00
C VAL A 72 -10.04 4.39 10.90
N GLU A 73 -9.79 3.32 11.66
CA GLU A 73 -8.50 2.62 11.66
C GLU A 73 -8.22 1.95 10.31
N MET A 74 -9.21 1.25 9.76
CA MET A 74 -9.08 0.60 8.46
C MET A 74 -8.90 1.63 7.33
N GLU A 75 -9.64 2.74 7.34
CA GLU A 75 -9.51 3.81 6.35
C GLU A 75 -8.14 4.51 6.44
N ALA A 76 -7.69 4.83 7.64
CA ALA A 76 -6.36 5.42 7.85
C ALA A 76 -5.25 4.49 7.35
N ALA A 77 -5.35 3.19 7.64
CA ALA A 77 -4.41 2.20 7.17
C ALA A 77 -4.48 1.98 5.65
N SER A 78 -5.68 1.98 5.05
CA SER A 78 -5.86 1.91 3.60
C SER A 78 -5.23 3.13 2.91
N ASN A 79 -5.42 4.34 3.45
CA ASN A 79 -4.81 5.55 2.92
C ASN A 79 -3.27 5.55 3.07
N ALA A 80 -2.77 5.07 4.22
CA ALA A 80 -1.33 4.91 4.43
C ALA A 80 -0.70 3.87 3.49
N ALA A 81 -1.36 2.71 3.31
CA ALA A 81 -0.91 1.64 2.43
C ALA A 81 -1.00 2.02 0.94
N THR A 82 -2.05 2.77 0.57
CA THR A 82 -2.20 3.33 -0.78
C THR A 82 -1.21 4.47 -1.03
N GLY A 83 -0.54 4.95 0.03
CA GLY A 83 0.68 5.75 0.01
C GLY A 83 0.75 6.63 -1.23
N THR A 84 0.00 7.73 -1.18
CA THR A 84 -0.26 8.69 -2.27
C THR A 84 0.53 8.36 -3.54
N LEU A 85 -0.05 7.65 -4.51
CA LEU A 85 0.62 7.45 -5.82
C LEU A 85 1.04 8.77 -6.48
N LEU A 86 0.51 9.89 -5.99
CA LEU A 86 0.67 11.23 -6.51
C LEU A 86 2.13 11.73 -6.53
N PRO A 87 3.00 11.65 -5.50
CA PRO A 87 4.39 12.08 -5.61
C PRO A 87 5.17 11.22 -6.59
N TRP A 88 4.91 9.90 -6.65
CA TRP A 88 5.54 9.02 -7.64
C TRP A 88 5.07 9.33 -9.08
N MET A 89 3.76 9.52 -9.27
CA MET A 89 3.17 9.92 -10.56
C MET A 89 3.63 11.32 -10.98
N ARG A 90 3.71 12.28 -10.06
CA ARG A 90 4.25 13.62 -10.28
C ARG A 90 5.72 13.55 -10.69
N GLN A 91 6.56 12.80 -9.98
CA GLN A 91 7.95 12.61 -10.35
C GLN A 91 8.08 11.97 -11.74
N LYS A 92 7.27 10.95 -12.04
CA LYS A 92 7.29 10.28 -13.34
C LYS A 92 6.81 11.19 -14.47
N ALA A 93 5.78 12.00 -14.25
CA ALA A 93 5.30 13.00 -15.19
C ALA A 93 6.34 14.11 -15.40
N SER A 94 6.90 14.66 -14.32
CA SER A 94 7.99 15.64 -14.37
C SER A 94 9.21 15.10 -15.13
N ASN A 95 9.61 13.85 -14.91
CA ASN A 95 10.71 13.22 -15.65
C ASN A 95 10.41 13.11 -17.15
N ARG A 96 9.18 12.76 -17.53
CA ARG A 96 8.78 12.66 -18.96
C ARG A 96 8.67 14.01 -19.66
N HIS A 97 8.37 15.08 -18.94
CA HIS A 97 8.20 16.42 -19.51
C HIS A 97 9.37 17.38 -19.20
N ALA A 98 10.43 16.90 -18.52
CA ALA A 98 11.61 17.71 -18.19
C ALA A 98 12.29 18.31 -19.44
N TRP A 99 12.19 17.64 -20.59
CA TRP A 99 12.71 18.14 -21.86
C TRP A 99 11.92 19.35 -22.40
N LEU A 100 10.62 19.48 -22.09
CA LEU A 100 9.82 20.64 -22.49
C LEU A 100 10.24 21.89 -21.73
N GLU A 101 10.51 21.76 -20.42
CA GLU A 101 11.12 22.83 -19.60
C GLU A 101 12.43 23.32 -20.22
N TRP A 102 13.25 22.40 -20.74
CA TRP A 102 14.51 22.74 -21.41
C TRP A 102 14.31 23.45 -22.75
N VAL A 103 13.27 23.12 -23.52
CA VAL A 103 12.91 23.83 -24.77
C VAL A 103 12.37 25.24 -24.46
N VAL A 104 11.51 25.37 -23.45
CA VAL A 104 10.90 26.64 -23.06
C VAL A 104 11.94 27.59 -22.42
N LYS A 105 12.85 27.08 -21.59
CA LYS A 105 13.94 27.88 -20.98
C LYS A 105 15.15 28.05 -21.90
N GLY A 106 15.43 27.08 -22.75
CA GLY A 106 16.55 27.12 -23.70
C GLY A 106 16.31 28.06 -24.88
N THR A 107 15.06 28.42 -25.17
CA THR A 107 14.73 29.39 -26.22
C THR A 107 14.92 30.85 -25.78
N SER A 108 15.04 31.13 -24.47
CA SER A 108 15.40 32.47 -23.97
C SER A 108 16.91 32.73 -23.89
N LEU A 109 17.75 31.72 -24.16
CA LEU A 109 19.20 31.88 -24.18
C LEU A 109 19.74 31.59 -25.58
N SER A 110 20.25 32.66 -26.22
CA SER A 110 20.87 32.69 -27.54
C SER A 110 21.78 31.47 -27.86
N PRO A 111 21.79 30.94 -29.10
CA PRO A 111 22.44 29.66 -29.45
C PRO A 111 23.98 29.60 -29.43
N SER A 112 24.71 30.61 -28.92
CA SER A 112 26.18 30.67 -29.10
C SER A 112 26.98 29.61 -28.31
N TRP A 113 26.41 28.99 -27.26
CA TRP A 113 27.15 28.07 -26.38
C TRP A 113 27.05 26.58 -26.77
N ARG A 114 26.31 26.23 -27.83
CA ARG A 114 25.95 24.84 -28.14
C ARG A 114 27.12 23.98 -28.65
N TRP A 115 28.21 24.58 -29.14
CA TRP A 115 29.32 23.86 -29.78
C TRP A 115 30.56 23.61 -28.89
N SER A 116 30.62 24.15 -27.67
CA SER A 116 31.87 24.10 -26.87
C SER A 116 32.00 22.92 -25.89
N ARG A 117 31.00 22.03 -25.76
CA ARG A 117 31.07 20.89 -24.79
C ARG A 117 31.24 19.50 -25.42
N GLN A 118 31.28 19.38 -26.75
CA GLN A 118 31.53 18.07 -27.39
C GLN A 118 33.02 17.80 -27.74
N GLY A 119 33.92 18.78 -27.53
CA GLY A 119 35.35 18.63 -27.84
C GLY A 119 36.26 18.18 -26.69
N ALA A 120 35.74 17.87 -25.50
CA ALA A 120 36.56 17.62 -24.30
C ALA A 120 36.46 16.19 -23.73
N ALA A 121 36.22 15.18 -24.59
CA ALA A 121 36.13 13.78 -24.15
C ALA A 121 36.77 12.78 -25.13
N ALA A 122 37.79 13.20 -25.90
CA ALA A 122 38.51 12.30 -26.79
C ALA A 122 39.98 12.69 -26.97
N SER A 123 40.78 12.58 -25.90
CA SER A 123 42.22 12.24 -25.97
C SER A 123 42.89 12.39 -24.59
N GLU A 124 42.77 11.41 -23.69
CA GLU A 124 43.79 11.22 -22.63
C GLU A 124 43.64 9.83 -21.99
N THR A 125 43.70 8.77 -22.80
CA THR A 125 43.95 7.41 -22.30
C THR A 125 45.01 6.76 -23.17
N ASP A 126 46.21 7.34 -23.18
CA ASP A 126 47.43 6.60 -23.48
C ASP A 126 48.63 7.44 -23.03
N ARG A 127 49.65 6.77 -22.47
CA ARG A 127 50.99 7.26 -22.14
C ARG A 127 51.20 7.84 -20.72
N THR A 128 51.52 6.95 -19.77
CA THR A 128 52.80 6.81 -19.03
C THR A 128 52.53 6.21 -17.63
N ARG A 129 52.92 4.97 -17.30
CA ARG A 129 54.24 4.41 -16.95
C ARG A 129 54.67 4.66 -15.49
N GLU A 130 54.95 3.56 -14.76
CA GLU A 130 55.90 3.40 -13.62
C GLU A 130 55.67 4.35 -12.41
N TRP A 131 55.33 3.90 -11.19
CA TRP A 131 55.92 2.91 -10.30
C TRP A 131 54.86 2.38 -9.31
#